data_AF-A0A957HBF0-F1
#
_entry.id   AF-A0A957HBF0-F1
#
_cell.length_a   1.000
_cell.length_b   1.000
_cell.length_c   1.000
_cell.angle_alpha   90.00
_cell.angle_beta   90.00
_cell.angle_gamma   90.00
#
_symmetry.space_group_name_H-M   'P 1'
#
loop_
_entity.id
_entity.type
_entity.pdbx_description
1 polymer ?
#
loop_
_entity_poly.entity_id
_entity_poly.type
_entity_poly.pdbx_seq_one_letter_code
_entity_poly.pdbx_strand_id
1 'polypeptide(L)' 'MIRAVVDTNIIVSAFFWGGLPRLLLNAARDNKFRIVCTEELLEELKDVISRPKFAARLTQIGVTPDALIDS' A
#
# COMPACT_ATOMS: atom_id res chain seq x y z
N MET A 1 -5.91 -13.89 16.70
CA MET A 1 -5.69 -13.43 15.32
C MET A 1 -4.55 -12.42 15.33
N ILE A 2 -3.57 -12.56 14.44
CA ILE A 2 -2.43 -11.63 14.39
C ILE A 2 -2.90 -10.29 13.81
N ARG A 3 -2.54 -9.20 14.48
CA ARG A 3 -2.76 -7.82 14.01
C ARG A 3 -1.39 -7.18 13.86
N ALA A 4 -1.14 -6.56 12.71
CA ALA A 4 0.16 -5.97 12.40
C ALA A 4 -0.02 -4.58 11.80
N VAL A 5 0.84 -3.66 12.23
CA VAL A 5 1.10 -2.43 11.48
C VAL A 5 2.15 -2.76 10.43
N VAL A 6 1.90 -2.38 9.20
CA VAL A 6 2.83 -2.61 8.09
C VAL A 6 3.48 -1.28 7.74
N ASP A 7 4.80 -1.28 7.61
CA ASP A 7 5.55 -0.09 7.23
C ASP A 7 5.10 0.45 5.86
N THR A 8 5.03 1.77 5.74
CA THR A 8 4.60 2.48 4.53
C THR A 8 5.41 2.04 3.30
N ASN A 9 6.71 1.78 3.44
CA ASN A 9 7.55 1.33 2.32
C ASN A 9 7.17 -0.06 1.82
N ILE A 10 6.67 -0.93 2.69
CA ILE A 10 6.20 -2.27 2.29
C ILE A 10 4.90 -2.15 1.50
N ILE A 11 3.97 -1.28 1.93
CA ILE A 11 2.72 -1.02 1.19
C ILE A 11 3.03 -0.44 -0.20
N VAL A 12 3.89 0.59 -0.26
CA VAL A 12 4.36 1.19 -1.53
C VAL A 12 5.01 0.16 -2.43
N SER A 13 5.87 -0.71 -1.87
CA SER A 13 6.51 -1.79 -2.62
C SER A 13 5.51 -2.78 -3.19
N ALA A 14 4.47 -3.14 -2.42
CA ALA A 14 3.43 -4.06 -2.84
C ALA A 14 2.54 -3.49 -3.96
N PHE A 15 2.32 -2.17 -3.96
CA PHE A 15 1.57 -1.49 -5.01
C PHE A 15 2.32 -1.44 -6.34
N PHE A 16 3.61 -1.12 -6.32
CA PHE A 16 4.34 -0.77 -7.55
C PHE A 16 5.34 -1.82 -8.05
N TRP A 17 5.84 -2.73 -7.21
CA TRP A 17 6.92 -3.67 -7.56
C TRP A 17 6.58 -5.15 -7.35
N GLY A 18 5.49 -5.47 -6.64
CA GLY A 18 5.07 -6.85 -6.45
C GLY A 18 5.91 -7.61 -5.42
N GLY A 19 6.24 -8.87 -5.71
CA GLY A 19 7.12 -9.71 -4.88
C GLY A 19 6.57 -10.04 -3.49
N LEU A 20 7.47 -10.23 -2.52
CA LEU A 20 7.12 -10.56 -1.13
C LEU A 20 6.15 -9.55 -0.48
N PRO A 21 6.31 -8.22 -0.66
CA PRO A 21 5.32 -7.25 -0.18
C PRO A 21 3.91 -7.49 -0.71
N ARG A 22 3.77 -7.88 -1.99
CA ARG A 22 2.46 -8.20 -2.58
C ARG A 22 1.88 -9.50 -2.02
N LEU A 23 2.72 -10.50 -1.75
CA LEU A 23 2.31 -11.72 -1.06
C LEU A 23 1.81 -11.42 0.36
N LEU A 24 2.45 -10.48 1.06
CA LEU A 24 2.00 -10.02 2.38
C LEU A 24 0.61 -9.38 2.33
N LEU A 25 0.35 -8.50 1.35
CA LEU A 25 -1.00 -7.93 1.16
C LEU A 25 -2.04 -8.99 0.80
N ASN A 26 -1.68 -9.94 -0.06
CA ASN A 26 -2.58 -11.05 -0.41
C ASN A 26 -2.89 -11.92 0.82
N ALA A 27 -1.91 -12.22 1.67
CA ALA A 27 -2.14 -12.97 2.90
C ALA A 27 -3.07 -12.21 3.88
N ALA A 28 -2.98 -10.88 3.93
CA ALA A 28 -3.93 -10.06 4.68
C ALA A 28 -5.35 -10.15 4.08
N ARG A 29 -5.49 -10.06 2.75
CA ARG A 29 -6.76 -10.24 2.02
C ARG A 29 -7.37 -11.63 2.21
N ASP A 30 -6.52 -12.66 2.27
CA ASP A 30 -6.89 -14.05 2.56
C ASP A 30 -7.16 -14.30 4.05
N ASN A 31 -7.31 -13.25 4.86
CA ASN A 31 -7.60 -13.28 6.29
C ASN A 31 -6.58 -14.06 7.14
N LYS A 32 -5.34 -14.23 6.68
CA LYS A 32 -4.26 -14.90 7.45
C LYS A 32 -3.81 -14.05 8.65
N PHE A 33 -3.89 -12.73 8.50
CA PHE A 33 -3.69 -11.75 9.57
C PHE A 33 -4.44 -10.46 9.20
N ARG A 34 -4.51 -9.49 10.13
CA ARG A 34 -5.15 -8.21 9.89
C ARG A 34 -4.13 -7.08 9.89
N ILE A 35 -4.07 -6.33 8.80
CA ILE A 35 -3.36 -5.05 8.77
C ILE A 35 -4.21 -4.04 9.55
N VAL A 36 -3.55 -3.31 10.45
CA VAL A 36 -4.14 -2.18 11.16
C VAL A 36 -3.31 -0.93 10.86
N CYS A 37 -4.01 0.18 10.62
CA CYS A 37 -3.42 1.48 10.37
C CYS A 37 -4.27 2.54 11.10
N THR A 38 -3.67 3.70 11.33
CA THR A 38 -4.35 4.91 11.78
C THR A 38 -4.56 5.83 10.58
N GLU A 39 -5.35 6.89 10.76
CA GLU A 39 -5.55 7.87 9.70
C GLU A 39 -4.23 8.55 9.29
N GLU A 40 -3.37 8.84 10.26
CA GLU A 40 -2.07 9.47 10.00
C GLU A 40 -1.15 8.60 9.14
N LEU A 41 -1.25 7.27 9.27
CA LEU A 41 -0.50 6.33 8.41
C LEU A 41 -1.06 6.30 6.98
N LEU A 42 -2.38 6.48 6.82
CA LEU A 42 -3.01 6.58 5.50
C LEU A 42 -2.64 7.91 4.81
N GLU A 43 -2.62 9.01 5.55
CA GLU A 43 -2.13 10.30 5.08
C GLU A 43 -0.66 10.24 4.69
N GLU A 44 0.20 9.65 5.52
CA GLU A 44 1.62 9.45 5.17
C GLU A 44 1.78 8.62 3.89
N LEU A 45 1.02 7.53 3.76
CA LEU A 45 1.03 6.72 2.56
C LEU A 45 0.63 7.52 1.33
N LYS A 46 -0.43 8.33 1.43
CA LYS A 46 -0.90 9.23 0.37
C LYS A 46 0.16 10.24 -0.04
N ASP A 47 0.81 10.87 0.92
CA ASP A 47 1.90 11.81 0.69
C ASP A 47 3.09 11.14 0.02
N VAL A 48 3.45 9.92 0.45
CA VAL A 48 4.53 9.14 -0.15
C VAL A 48 4.22 8.79 -1.60
N ILE A 49 3.06 8.20 -1.90
CA ILE A 49 2.72 7.78 -3.27
C ILE A 49 2.48 8.97 -4.22
N SER A 50 2.15 10.15 -3.69
CA SER A 50 1.97 11.37 -4.47
C SER A 50 3.29 12.04 -4.89
N ARG A 51 4.45 11.55 -4.42
CA ARG A 51 5.76 12.12 -4.79
C ARG A 51 6.04 11.94 -6.29
N PRO A 52 6.70 12.92 -6.96
CA PRO A 52 6.93 12.88 -8.41
C PRO A 52 7.61 11.61 -8.94
N LYS A 53 8.47 10.98 -8.12
CA LYS A 53 9.16 9.72 -8.48
C LYS A 53 8.21 8.53 -8.72
N PHE A 54 6.98 8.57 -8.22
CA PHE A 54 5.98 7.52 -8.42
C PHE A 54 4.95 7.86 -9.50
N ALA A 55 4.93 9.10 -10.03
CA ALA A 55 3.96 9.53 -11.02
C ALA A 55 3.94 8.63 -12.27
N ALA A 56 5.13 8.30 -12.80
CA ALA A 56 5.23 7.38 -13.93
C ALA A 56 4.65 6.00 -13.64
N ARG A 57 4.79 5.50 -12.40
CA ARG A 57 4.23 4.20 -12.00
C ARG A 57 2.71 4.27 -11.88
N LEU A 58 2.18 5.29 -11.22
CA LEU A 58 0.73 5.53 -11.11
C LEU A 58 0.06 5.61 -12.49
N THR A 59 0.67 6.33 -13.44
CA THR A 59 0.21 6.38 -14.83
C THR A 59 0.24 5.00 -15.50
N GLN A 60 1.28 4.20 -15.27
CA GLN A 60 1.37 2.84 -15.84
C GLN A 60 0.27 1.90 -15.33
N ILE A 61 -0.11 2.03 -14.05
CA ILE A 61 -1.17 1.21 -13.45
C ILE A 61 -2.57 1.83 -13.60
N GLY A 62 -2.66 3.05 -14.14
CA GLY A 62 -3.93 3.72 -14.45
C GLY A 62 -4.76 4.11 -13.24
N VAL A 63 -4.14 4.35 -12.07
CA VAL A 63 -4.84 4.75 -10.84
C VAL A 63 -4.25 6.02 -10.24
N THR A 64 -5.10 6.78 -9.52
CA THR A 64 -4.68 7.93 -8.71
C THR A 64 -4.26 7.47 -7.31
N PRO A 65 -3.49 8.29 -6.57
CA PRO A 65 -3.19 8.04 -5.16
C PRO A 65 -4.42 7.69 -4.31
N ASP A 66 -5.48 8.50 -4.41
CA ASP A 66 -6.73 8.30 -3.66
C ASP A 66 -7.38 6.96 -3.98
N ALA A 67 -7.55 6.66 -5.27
CA ALA A 67 -8.16 5.41 -5.72
C ALA A 67 -7.37 4.17 -5.31
N LEU A 68 -6.07 4.30 -5.08
CA LEU A 68 -5.21 3.20 -4.64
C LEU A 68 -5.34 2.93 -3.13
N ILE A 69 -5.58 3.97 -2.33
CA ILE A 69 -5.74 3.86 -0.87
C ILE A 69 -7.14 3.32 -0.52
N ASP A 70 -8.16 3.70 -1.29
CA ASP A 70 -9.55 3.29 -1.06
C ASP A 70 -9.89 1.86 -1.55
N SER A 71 -8.88 1.04 -1.90
CA SER A 71 -9.03 -0.25 -2.62
C SER A 71 -8.99 -1.53 -1.79
#